data_AF-A0A2U1AT88-F1
#
_entry.id   AF-A0A2U1AT88-F1
#
_cell.length_a   1.000
_cell.length_b   1.000
_cell.length_c   1.000
_cell.angle_alpha   90.00
_cell.angle_beta   90.00
_cell.angle_gamma   90.00
#
_symmetry.space_group_name_H-M   'P 1'
#
loop_
_entity.id
_entity.type
_entity.pdbx_description
1 polymer ?
#
loop_
_entity_poly.entity_id
_entity_poly.type
_entity_poly.pdbx_seq_one_letter_code
_entity_poly.pdbx_strand_id
1 'polypeptide(L)'
;MKNSMFCAAIAAGSLVLSACTDTKSVRRDFEKPDASIRAVDQTEAVEYPEVTGFYVPERLPAEDLEVPQLYADLILTMKNPRLPSNSREKYETIKKLLKKVDYTFTRETKTLNELFYYGDAIIDSPAAVDRTITFNYQYNNHYVRLIFYTYGIFVTGVEIIEK
;
A
#
# COMPACT_ATOMS: atom_id res chain seq x y z
N MET A 1 -35.10 -33.59 13.36
CA MET A 1 -34.16 -32.54 13.79
C MET A 1 -34.42 -31.31 12.91
N LYS A 2 -34.52 -30.14 13.53
CA LYS A 2 -35.13 -28.93 12.97
C LYS A 2 -34.20 -28.27 11.93
N ASN A 3 -34.67 -28.12 10.69
CA ASN A 3 -34.07 -27.21 9.71
C ASN A 3 -34.52 -25.79 10.04
N SER A 4 -33.58 -24.95 10.48
CA SER A 4 -33.79 -23.52 10.67
C SER A 4 -33.65 -22.82 9.33
N MET A 5 -34.77 -22.31 8.79
CA MET A 5 -34.78 -21.29 7.75
C MET A 5 -34.28 -19.98 8.34
N PHE A 6 -33.29 -19.35 7.71
CA PHE A 6 -33.08 -17.92 7.86
C PHE A 6 -33.41 -17.25 6.54
N CYS A 7 -34.56 -16.55 6.51
CA CYS A 7 -34.90 -15.59 5.47
C CYS A 7 -34.20 -14.27 5.79
N ALA A 8 -33.28 -13.84 4.92
CA ALA A 8 -32.80 -12.46 4.92
C ALA A 8 -33.75 -11.60 4.09
N ALA A 9 -34.34 -10.59 4.72
CA ALA A 9 -35.15 -9.59 4.04
C ALA A 9 -34.22 -8.54 3.39
N ILE A 10 -34.24 -8.46 2.07
CA ILE A 10 -33.73 -7.29 1.35
C ILE A 10 -34.96 -6.60 0.76
N ALA A 11 -35.30 -5.43 1.34
CA ALA A 11 -36.29 -4.54 0.77
C ALA A 11 -35.68 -3.87 -0.48
N ALA A 12 -35.99 -4.42 -1.65
CA ALA A 12 -35.83 -3.73 -2.92
C ALA A 12 -37.22 -3.51 -3.51
N GLY A 13 -37.51 -2.25 -3.83
CA GLY A 13 -38.77 -1.83 -4.40
C GLY A 13 -39.12 -2.58 -5.68
N SER A 14 -40.41 -2.92 -5.77
CA SER A 14 -41.21 -3.27 -6.94
C SER A 14 -40.47 -3.51 -8.26
N LEU A 15 -40.39 -4.78 -8.64
CA LEU A 15 -40.75 -5.25 -9.99
C LEU A 15 -41.05 -6.75 -9.90
N VAL A 16 -42.32 -7.09 -10.07
CA VAL A 16 -42.83 -8.46 -10.11
C VAL A 16 -42.42 -9.08 -11.44
N LEU A 17 -41.58 -10.12 -11.41
CA LEU A 17 -41.44 -11.08 -12.51
C LEU A 17 -41.68 -12.48 -11.95
N SER A 18 -42.89 -12.97 -12.21
CA SER A 18 -43.26 -14.37 -12.03
C SER A 18 -42.57 -15.20 -13.11
N ALA A 19 -41.80 -16.20 -12.70
CA ALA A 19 -41.34 -17.28 -13.57
C ALA A 19 -41.38 -18.59 -12.78
N CYS A 20 -42.54 -19.26 -12.81
CA CYS A 20 -42.65 -20.67 -12.48
C CYS A 20 -42.04 -21.46 -13.65
N THR A 21 -41.01 -22.28 -13.40
CA THR A 21 -40.63 -23.33 -14.35
C THR A 21 -40.43 -24.65 -13.62
N ASP A 22 -41.19 -25.64 -14.09
CA ASP A 22 -41.26 -27.04 -13.68
C ASP A 22 -39.88 -27.73 -13.75
N THR A 23 -39.48 -28.36 -12.65
CA THR A 23 -38.35 -29.30 -12.63
C THR A 23 -38.83 -30.71 -13.03
N LYS A 24 -38.84 -30.99 -14.34
CA LYS A 24 -38.93 -32.38 -14.83
C LYS A 24 -37.59 -33.07 -14.63
N SER A 25 -37.59 -34.10 -13.78
CA SER A 25 -36.46 -34.99 -13.51
C SER A 25 -36.16 -35.86 -14.74
N VAL A 26 -34.93 -35.78 -15.26
CA VAL A 26 -34.41 -36.70 -16.27
C VAL A 26 -33.45 -37.66 -15.56
N ARG A 27 -33.87 -38.92 -15.43
CA ARG A 27 -32.99 -40.02 -15.02
C ARG A 27 -32.00 -40.25 -16.16
N ARG A 28 -30.69 -40.14 -15.88
CA ARG A 28 -29.63 -40.64 -16.76
C ARG A 28 -29.18 -41.98 -16.20
N ASP A 29 -29.43 -43.03 -16.97
CA ASP A 29 -28.91 -44.36 -16.69
C ASP A 29 -27.38 -44.33 -16.75
N PHE A 30 -26.75 -44.75 -15.66
CA PHE A 30 -25.29 -44.85 -15.54
C PHE A 30 -24.82 -46.08 -16.31
N GLU A 31 -24.29 -45.88 -17.51
CA GLU A 31 -23.47 -46.89 -18.19
C GLU A 31 -22.11 -46.98 -17.49
N LYS A 32 -21.71 -48.22 -17.18
CA LYS A 32 -20.52 -48.57 -16.41
C LYS A 32 -19.29 -48.52 -17.33
N PRO A 33 -18.25 -47.71 -17.07
CA PRO A 33 -17.06 -47.76 -17.90
C PRO A 33 -16.18 -48.95 -17.49
N ASP A 34 -15.81 -49.75 -18.49
CA ASP A 34 -14.93 -50.91 -18.38
C ASP A 34 -13.52 -50.53 -17.90
N ALA A 35 -12.95 -51.44 -17.13
CA ALA A 35 -11.67 -51.32 -16.47
C ALA A 35 -10.48 -51.21 -17.45
N SER A 36 -9.72 -50.12 -17.33
CA SER A 36 -8.25 -50.18 -17.41
C SER A 36 -7.63 -48.91 -16.79
N ILE A 37 -7.43 -48.93 -15.46
CA ILE A 37 -6.58 -47.92 -14.81
C ILE A 37 -5.15 -48.41 -14.94
N ARG A 38 -4.40 -47.87 -15.91
CA ARG A 38 -2.94 -47.91 -15.87
C ARG A 38 -2.49 -46.93 -14.79
N ALA A 39 -1.77 -47.43 -13.80
CA ALA A 39 -1.10 -46.60 -12.80
C ALA A 39 -0.09 -45.70 -13.51
N VAL A 40 -0.31 -44.39 -13.44
CA VAL A 40 0.70 -43.41 -13.83
C VAL A 40 1.43 -43.04 -12.54
N ASP A 41 2.64 -43.54 -12.42
CA ASP A 41 3.62 -43.11 -11.44
C ASP A 41 3.97 -41.64 -11.75
N GLN A 42 3.58 -40.73 -10.86
CA GLN A 42 3.93 -39.31 -10.95
C GLN A 42 4.58 -38.88 -9.64
N THR A 43 5.81 -39.32 -9.41
CA THR A 43 6.76 -38.56 -8.60
C THR A 43 7.60 -37.69 -9.53
N GLU A 44 7.02 -36.60 -10.02
CA GLU A 44 7.83 -35.50 -10.56
C GLU A 44 7.87 -34.41 -9.49
N ALA A 45 9.04 -34.26 -8.86
CA ALA A 45 9.33 -33.14 -8.00
C ALA A 45 9.24 -31.86 -8.84
N VAL A 46 8.28 -31.00 -8.51
CA VAL A 46 8.19 -29.66 -9.08
C VAL A 46 9.36 -28.86 -8.51
N GLU A 47 10.44 -28.80 -9.28
CA GLU A 47 11.59 -27.95 -8.99
C GLU A 47 11.20 -26.50 -9.34
N TYR A 48 10.95 -25.69 -8.31
CA TYR A 48 10.71 -24.26 -8.49
C TYR A 48 12.05 -23.60 -8.84
N PRO A 49 12.14 -22.83 -9.94
CA PRO A 49 13.39 -22.16 -10.27
C PRO A 49 13.73 -21.15 -9.17
N GLU A 50 14.97 -21.22 -8.66
CA GLU A 50 15.51 -20.22 -7.75
C GLU A 50 15.53 -18.85 -8.45
N VAL A 51 14.61 -17.98 -8.08
CA VAL A 51 14.60 -16.59 -8.53
C VAL A 51 15.72 -15.87 -7.81
N THR A 52 16.93 -15.88 -8.39
CA THR A 52 18.01 -14.98 -7.98
C THR A 52 17.73 -13.57 -8.54
N GLY A 53 16.60 -13.00 -8.12
CA GLY A 53 16.31 -11.59 -8.31
C GLY A 53 17.07 -10.80 -7.25
N PHE A 54 17.76 -9.74 -7.64
CA PHE A 54 18.32 -8.77 -6.72
C PHE A 54 17.27 -8.41 -5.66
N TYR A 55 17.52 -8.79 -4.39
CA TYR A 55 16.68 -8.38 -3.27
C TYR A 55 16.86 -6.88 -3.08
N VAL A 56 16.11 -6.08 -3.83
CA VAL A 56 15.82 -4.71 -3.41
C VAL A 56 14.90 -4.88 -2.21
N PRO A 57 15.33 -4.55 -0.98
CA PRO A 57 14.42 -4.58 0.14
C PRO A 57 13.19 -3.76 -0.24
N GLU A 58 12.03 -4.41 -0.25
CA GLU A 58 10.78 -3.80 -0.66
C GLU A 58 10.53 -2.61 0.27
N ARG A 59 10.57 -1.41 -0.29
CA ARG A 59 10.28 -0.19 0.47
C ARG A 59 8.79 -0.10 0.66
N LEU A 60 8.35 0.08 1.89
CA LEU A 60 6.93 0.26 2.18
C LEU A 60 6.46 1.62 1.66
N PRO A 61 5.30 1.72 0.99
CA PRO A 61 4.72 3.01 0.66
C PRO A 61 4.58 3.89 1.91
N ALA A 62 4.82 5.19 1.79
CA ALA A 62 4.75 6.13 2.92
C ALA A 62 3.40 6.15 3.66
N GLU A 63 2.32 5.77 2.96
CA GLU A 63 0.95 5.70 3.49
C GLU A 63 0.56 4.32 4.01
N ASP A 64 1.50 3.35 3.98
CA ASP A 64 1.26 2.03 4.55
C ASP A 64 1.01 2.14 6.07
N LEU A 65 0.01 1.41 6.56
CA LEU A 65 -0.43 1.44 7.95
C LEU A 65 0.66 0.95 8.93
N GLU A 66 1.63 0.17 8.45
CA GLU A 66 2.73 -0.34 9.26
C GLU A 66 3.87 0.67 9.43
N VAL A 67 4.02 1.64 8.53
CA VAL A 67 5.14 2.62 8.55
C VAL A 67 5.24 3.38 9.88
N PRO A 68 4.14 3.93 10.44
CA PRO A 68 4.20 4.62 11.74
C PRO A 68 4.62 3.70 12.90
N GLN A 69 4.33 2.40 12.83
CA GLN A 69 4.63 1.44 13.89
C GLN A 69 6.06 0.91 13.77
N LEU A 70 6.47 0.49 12.56
CA LEU A 70 7.78 -0.07 12.30
C LEU A 70 8.91 0.96 12.43
N TYR A 71 8.64 2.23 12.14
CA TYR A 71 9.64 3.29 12.10
C TYR A 71 9.36 4.44 13.07
N ALA A 72 8.63 4.16 14.15
CA ALA A 72 8.21 5.14 15.16
C ALA A 72 9.35 6.03 15.67
N ASP A 73 10.51 5.46 16.02
CA ASP A 73 11.65 6.22 16.55
C ASP A 73 12.29 7.16 15.51
N LEU A 74 12.32 6.72 14.25
CA LEU A 74 12.82 7.54 13.14
C LEU A 74 11.86 8.69 12.89
N ILE A 75 10.56 8.41 12.82
CA ILE A 75 9.52 9.43 12.67
C ILE A 75 9.56 10.41 13.84
N LEU A 76 9.72 9.94 15.08
CA LEU A 76 9.84 10.80 16.27
C LEU A 76 11.01 11.78 16.14
N THR A 77 12.15 11.32 15.61
CA THR A 77 13.31 12.18 15.34
C THR A 77 13.00 13.21 14.25
N MET A 78 12.35 12.80 13.15
CA MET A 78 11.93 13.70 12.08
C MET A 78 10.90 14.74 12.55
N LYS A 79 10.04 14.37 13.50
CA LYS A 79 9.00 15.22 14.08
C LYS A 79 9.50 16.12 15.21
N ASN A 80 10.74 15.96 15.65
CA ASN A 80 11.26 16.70 16.80
C ASN A 80 11.48 18.20 16.43
N PRO A 81 10.74 19.14 17.06
CA PRO A 81 10.87 20.56 16.77
C PRO A 81 12.13 21.19 17.37
N ARG A 82 12.80 20.50 18.31
CA ARG A 82 14.04 20.98 18.93
C ARG A 82 15.26 20.76 18.06
N LEU A 83 15.15 19.88 17.06
CA LEU A 83 16.21 19.61 16.09
C LEU A 83 15.94 20.45 14.84
N PRO A 84 16.84 21.36 14.45
CA PRO A 84 16.69 22.08 13.19
C PRO A 84 16.83 21.13 12.01
N SER A 85 16.28 21.50 10.85
CA SER A 85 16.35 20.71 9.61
C SER A 85 17.79 20.43 9.13
N ASN A 86 18.75 21.28 9.51
CA ASN A 86 20.18 21.11 9.20
C ASN A 86 20.97 20.33 10.29
N SER A 87 20.29 19.61 11.18
CA SER A 87 20.92 18.75 12.18
C SER A 87 21.41 17.44 11.57
N ARG A 88 22.49 16.89 12.14
CA ARG A 88 23.02 15.57 11.74
C ARG A 88 21.96 14.49 11.96
N GLU A 89 21.24 14.58 13.06
CA GLU A 89 20.24 13.62 13.51
C GLU A 89 19.11 13.51 12.48
N LYS A 90 18.53 14.64 12.03
CA LYS A 90 17.49 14.61 10.98
C LYS A 90 18.03 14.14 9.64
N TYR A 91 19.23 14.58 9.24
CA TYR A 91 19.86 14.15 8.00
C TYR A 91 20.11 12.63 7.96
N GLU A 92 20.71 12.05 8.99
CA GLU A 92 20.96 10.60 9.03
C GLU A 92 19.66 9.79 9.13
N THR A 93 18.66 10.34 9.82
CA THR A 93 17.35 9.69 9.98
C THR A 93 16.59 9.63 8.65
N ILE A 94 16.53 10.73 7.90
CA ILE A 94 15.84 10.71 6.60
C ILE A 94 16.51 9.75 5.63
N LYS A 95 17.84 9.63 5.64
CA LYS A 95 18.57 8.63 4.83
C LYS A 95 18.19 7.20 5.19
N LYS A 96 17.99 6.90 6.48
CA LYS A 96 17.51 5.58 6.93
C LYS A 96 16.07 5.33 6.49
N LEU A 97 15.21 6.34 6.58
CA LEU A 97 13.82 6.26 6.14
C LEU A 97 13.72 6.03 4.63
N LEU A 98 14.49 6.75 3.79
CA LEU A 98 14.47 6.59 2.33
C LEU A 98 14.89 5.19 1.84
N LYS A 99 15.63 4.44 2.66
CA LYS A 99 15.99 3.04 2.39
C LYS A 99 14.88 2.05 2.74
N LYS A 100 13.85 2.48 3.47
CA LYS A 100 12.80 1.64 4.08
C LYS A 100 11.41 2.02 3.61
N VAL A 101 11.21 3.30 3.27
CA VAL A 101 9.94 3.91 2.93
C VAL A 101 10.03 4.55 1.55
N ASP A 102 9.04 4.27 0.71
CA ASP A 102 8.87 4.86 -0.60
C ASP A 102 7.86 6.03 -0.53
N TYR A 103 8.38 7.25 -0.73
CA TYR A 103 7.56 8.46 -0.73
C TYR A 103 6.98 8.79 -2.10
N THR A 104 7.38 8.12 -3.17
CA THR A 104 6.93 8.42 -4.54
C THR A 104 5.44 8.19 -4.75
N PHE A 105 4.82 7.35 -3.91
CA PHE A 105 3.40 7.03 -3.92
C PHE A 105 2.57 7.83 -2.90
N THR A 106 3.15 8.86 -2.26
CA THR A 106 2.39 9.70 -1.33
C THR A 106 1.26 10.40 -2.07
N ARG A 107 0.03 10.30 -1.56
CA ARG A 107 -1.18 10.85 -2.18
C ARG A 107 -1.72 12.06 -1.45
N GLU A 108 -1.54 12.12 -0.12
CA GLU A 108 -2.10 13.19 0.70
C GLU A 108 -1.03 13.99 1.46
N THR A 109 -1.24 15.29 1.58
CA THR A 109 -0.38 16.17 2.40
C THR A 109 -0.48 15.86 3.89
N LYS A 110 -1.56 15.19 4.33
CA LYS A 110 -1.73 14.68 5.69
C LYS A 110 -0.58 13.75 6.08
N THR A 111 -0.20 12.84 5.18
CA THR A 111 0.91 11.89 5.35
C THR A 111 2.21 12.63 5.66
N LEU A 112 2.46 13.76 5.00
CA LEU A 112 3.67 14.56 5.25
C LEU A 112 3.71 15.10 6.68
N ASN A 113 2.58 15.55 7.22
CA ASN A 113 2.46 16.02 8.61
C ASN A 113 2.51 14.87 9.63
N GLU A 114 2.14 13.66 9.22
CA GLU A 114 2.27 12.46 10.04
C GLU A 114 3.73 12.03 10.18
N LEU A 115 4.51 12.09 9.09
CA LEU A 115 5.88 11.57 9.03
C LEU A 115 6.96 12.61 9.37
N PHE A 116 6.71 13.90 9.11
CA PHE A 116 7.70 14.97 9.27
C PHE A 116 7.20 16.08 10.18
N TYR A 117 8.13 16.83 10.77
CA TYR A 117 7.79 18.09 11.40
C TYR A 117 7.44 19.12 10.33
N TYR A 118 6.17 19.51 10.23
CA TYR A 118 5.71 20.44 9.19
C TYR A 118 6.35 21.83 9.28
N GLY A 119 6.89 22.21 10.45
CA GLY A 119 7.66 23.46 10.60
C GLY A 119 9.02 23.46 9.88
N ASP A 120 9.51 22.30 9.44
CA ASP A 120 10.70 22.20 8.57
C ASP A 120 10.35 22.44 7.08
N ALA A 121 9.05 22.47 6.73
CA ALA A 121 8.61 22.59 5.36
C ALA A 121 8.83 24.02 4.83
N ILE A 122 9.42 24.10 3.65
CA ILE A 122 9.47 25.32 2.84
C ILE A 122 8.34 25.21 1.83
N ILE A 123 7.37 26.12 1.92
CA ILE A 123 6.20 26.18 1.03
C ILE A 123 6.34 27.42 0.15
N ASP A 124 6.37 27.23 -1.17
CA ASP A 124 6.57 28.31 -2.14
C ASP A 124 5.41 29.34 -2.13
N SER A 125 4.17 28.86 -2.10
CA SER A 125 2.94 29.67 -2.13
C SER A 125 1.93 29.15 -1.11
N PRO A 126 2.04 29.53 0.18
CA PRO A 126 1.24 28.94 1.26
C PRO A 126 -0.28 29.08 1.10
N ALA A 127 -0.73 30.17 0.46
CA ALA A 127 -2.15 30.47 0.23
C ALA A 127 -2.69 29.93 -1.10
N ALA A 128 -1.83 29.41 -1.98
CA ALA A 128 -2.26 28.84 -3.26
C ALA A 128 -2.77 27.40 -3.08
N VAL A 129 -3.67 27.00 -3.97
CA VAL A 129 -4.18 25.61 -4.03
C VAL A 129 -3.09 24.72 -4.60
N ASP A 130 -2.47 25.14 -5.69
CA ASP A 130 -1.25 24.57 -6.23
C ASP A 130 -0.03 25.12 -5.50
N ARG A 131 0.74 24.22 -4.88
CA ARG A 131 1.94 24.61 -4.13
C ARG A 131 2.92 23.47 -4.05
N THR A 132 4.17 23.83 -3.82
CA THR A 132 5.28 22.91 -3.61
C THR A 132 5.66 22.91 -2.14
N ILE A 133 5.66 21.72 -1.52
CA ILE A 133 6.12 21.52 -0.16
C ILE A 133 7.49 20.87 -0.22
N THR A 134 8.51 21.55 0.29
CA THR A 134 9.89 21.05 0.28
C THR A 134 10.40 20.81 1.69
N PHE A 135 10.90 19.61 1.95
CA PHE A 135 11.69 19.30 3.14
C PHE A 135 13.16 19.18 2.74
N ASN A 136 14.03 19.98 3.36
CA ASN A 136 15.46 20.01 3.05
C ASN A 136 16.28 19.71 4.29
N TYR A 137 16.83 18.50 4.36
CA TYR A 137 17.66 18.04 5.47
C TYR A 137 19.13 18.07 5.05
N GLN A 138 19.94 18.87 5.72
CA GLN A 138 21.32 19.13 5.33
C GLN A 138 22.27 18.84 6.50
N TYR A 139 23.42 18.23 6.22
CA TYR A 139 24.51 18.14 7.17
C TYR A 139 25.84 18.31 6.45
N ASN A 140 26.63 19.30 6.87
CA ASN A 140 27.84 19.75 6.16
C ASN A 140 27.53 20.07 4.68
N ASN A 141 28.24 19.42 3.75
CA ASN A 141 28.08 19.59 2.30
C ASN A 141 27.11 18.59 1.66
N HIS A 142 26.39 17.80 2.47
CA HIS A 142 25.43 16.82 1.99
C HIS A 142 24.00 17.24 2.29
N TYR A 143 23.07 16.88 1.42
CA TYR A 143 21.66 17.11 1.67
C TYR A 143 20.77 16.02 1.08
N VAL A 144 19.62 15.88 1.72
CA VAL A 144 18.46 15.16 1.22
C VAL A 144 17.32 16.15 1.09
N ARG A 145 16.77 16.28 -0.12
CA ARG A 145 15.63 17.13 -0.41
C ARG A 145 14.46 16.29 -0.91
N LEU A 146 13.32 16.43 -0.26
CA LEU A 146 12.06 15.85 -0.69
C LEU A 146 11.16 17.00 -1.14
N ILE A 147 10.73 16.96 -2.39
CA ILE A 147 9.89 17.98 -3.02
C ILE A 147 8.57 17.31 -3.36
N PHE A 148 7.47 17.86 -2.85
CA PHE A 148 6.13 17.38 -3.09
C PHE A 148 5.34 18.46 -3.83
N TYR A 149 4.93 18.17 -5.05
CA TYR A 149 4.00 19.00 -5.81
C TYR A 149 2.59 18.66 -5.37
N THR A 150 1.77 19.68 -5.09
CA THR A 150 0.44 19.47 -4.52
C THR A 150 -0.62 20.31 -5.20
N TYR A 151 -1.86 19.81 -5.15
CA TYR A 151 -3.07 20.54 -5.49
C TYR A 151 -4.11 20.33 -4.37
N GLY A 152 -4.31 21.36 -3.55
CA GLY A 152 -5.13 21.30 -2.34
C GLY A 152 -4.51 20.38 -1.28
N ILE A 153 -5.17 19.25 -1.04
CA ILE A 153 -4.71 18.20 -0.12
C ILE A 153 -3.96 17.07 -0.83
N PHE A 154 -4.02 17.02 -2.16
CA PHE A 154 -3.45 15.93 -2.93
C PHE A 154 -2.01 16.23 -3.32
N VAL A 155 -1.16 15.21 -3.23
CA VAL A 155 0.19 15.20 -3.79
C VAL A 155 0.08 14.69 -5.22
N THR A 156 0.58 15.48 -6.17
CA THR A 156 0.50 15.21 -7.62
C THR A 156 1.84 14.74 -8.19
N GLY A 157 2.94 14.95 -7.48
CA GLY A 157 4.26 14.50 -7.87
C GLY A 157 5.26 14.60 -6.73
N VAL A 158 6.31 13.79 -6.79
CA VAL A 158 7.37 13.73 -5.78
C VAL A 158 8.72 13.67 -6.45
N GLU A 159 9.65 14.52 -6.01
CA GLU A 159 11.07 14.44 -6.36
C GLU A 159 11.91 14.27 -5.11
N ILE A 160 12.90 13.37 -5.18
CA ILE A 160 13.84 13.08 -4.09
C ILE A 160 15.24 13.27 -4.62
N ILE A 161 16.01 14.14 -3.98
CA ILE A 161 17.39 14.47 -4.35
C ILE A 161 18.29 14.16 -3.16
N GLU A 162 19.29 13.30 -3.37
CA GLU A 162 20.36 13.00 -2.41
C GLU A 162 21.71 13.42 -3.01
N LYS A 163 22.48 14.24 -2.29
CA LYS A 163 23.81 14.73 -2.70
C LYS A 163 24.77 14.78 -1.50
#